data_AF-A0A6G0Q038-F1
#
_entry.id   AF-A0A6G0Q038-F1
#
_cell.length_a   1.000
_cell.length_b   1.000
_cell.length_c   1.000
_cell.angle_alpha   90.00
_cell.angle_beta   90.00
_cell.angle_gamma   90.00
#
_symmetry.space_group_name_H-M   'P 1'
#
loop_
_entity.id
_entity.type
_entity.pdbx_description
1 polymer ?
#
loop_
_entity_poly.entity_id
_entity_poly.type
_entity_poly.pdbx_seq_one_letter_code
_entity_poly.pdbx_strand_id
1 'polypeptide(L)'
;MAGGSDGEFGLDKEKRAAFAHQAVHQTSQTAKLIQAYYGQEVAYSYFNGCSDGGREAVMEAIRYPNDFDGIIAGAPAMLFTFQNSFHHGWLAVSNTDNDGNRVVMLRFFTMLLSKHASNNSTYLTSAEVEAVTKFYNGPVDARSGKHLTVGEEHTNTALAAIKYLIFEEYPGDNYTLNDFDFSDSTIDLLRSRHPLLDAVSSDLSEFHKAGGKLILWHGWADPHISPRTTIA
;
A
#
# COMPACT_ATOMS: atom_id res chain seq x y z
N MET A 1 -15.70 14.66 7.75
CA MET A 1 -15.08 13.56 8.52
C MET A 1 -13.63 13.94 8.72
N ALA A 2 -13.18 14.09 9.96
CA ALA A 2 -11.76 14.36 10.22
C ALA A 2 -10.99 13.08 9.86
N GLY A 3 -10.22 13.14 8.76
CA GLY A 3 -9.30 12.08 8.39
C GLY A 3 -8.15 12.03 9.40
N GLY A 4 -8.27 11.13 10.37
CA GLY A 4 -7.14 10.73 11.21
C GLY A 4 -6.22 9.85 10.37
N SER A 5 -5.03 10.34 10.08
CA SER A 5 -3.97 9.64 9.35
C SER A 5 -3.29 8.54 10.16
N ASP A 6 -3.88 8.08 11.27
CA ASP A 6 -3.30 7.14 12.24
C ASP A 6 -3.87 5.72 12.13
N GLY A 7 -5.00 5.52 11.44
CA GLY A 7 -5.62 4.20 11.25
C GLY A 7 -6.50 3.72 12.41
N GLU A 8 -6.65 4.50 13.49
CA GLU A 8 -7.37 4.10 14.71
C GLU A 8 -8.82 3.68 14.49
N PHE A 9 -9.44 4.18 13.41
CA PHE A 9 -10.78 3.76 13.00
C PHE A 9 -10.88 2.23 12.87
N GLY A 10 -9.78 1.54 12.58
CA GLY A 10 -9.72 0.10 12.47
C GLY A 10 -10.12 -0.63 13.75
N LEU A 11 -9.99 -0.03 14.94
CA LEU A 11 -10.45 -0.64 16.20
C LEU A 11 -11.95 -0.92 16.21
N ASP A 12 -12.71 -0.15 15.44
CA ASP A 12 -14.13 -0.37 15.20
C ASP A 12 -14.33 -1.38 14.05
N LYS A 13 -15.04 -2.48 14.34
CA LYS A 13 -15.26 -3.56 13.37
C LYS A 13 -16.05 -3.11 12.14
N GLU A 14 -17.02 -2.21 12.30
CA GLU A 14 -17.83 -1.71 11.19
C GLU A 14 -17.02 -0.78 10.31
N LYS A 15 -16.24 0.12 10.90
CA LYS A 15 -15.35 1.01 10.12
C LYS A 15 -14.24 0.23 9.42
N ARG A 16 -13.71 -0.82 10.05
CA ARG A 16 -12.75 -1.73 9.41
C ARG A 16 -13.38 -2.48 8.23
N ALA A 17 -14.62 -2.96 8.36
CA ALA A 17 -15.34 -3.59 7.24
C ALA A 17 -15.67 -2.59 6.12
N ALA A 18 -16.00 -1.35 6.49
CA ALA A 18 -16.20 -0.26 5.54
C ALA A 18 -14.95 0.00 4.70
N PHE A 19 -13.79 0.14 5.33
CA PHE A 19 -12.49 0.26 4.65
C PHE A 19 -12.13 -0.97 3.81
N ALA A 20 -12.41 -2.17 4.35
CA ALA A 20 -12.04 -3.40 3.70
C ALA A 20 -12.79 -3.64 2.39
N HIS A 21 -14.11 -3.43 2.38
CA HIS A 21 -14.93 -3.71 1.20
C HIS A 21 -16.30 -3.01 1.14
N GLN A 22 -16.89 -2.53 2.24
CA GLN A 22 -18.30 -2.08 2.19
C GLN A 22 -18.47 -0.65 1.67
N ALA A 23 -17.49 0.24 1.82
CA ALA A 23 -17.67 1.65 1.49
C ALA A 23 -17.85 1.90 -0.02
N VAL A 24 -17.09 1.19 -0.85
CA VAL A 24 -17.19 1.29 -2.31
C VAL A 24 -18.53 0.70 -2.78
N HIS A 25 -18.88 -0.49 -2.30
CA HIS A 25 -20.20 -1.09 -2.53
C HIS A 25 -21.37 -0.14 -2.17
N GLN A 26 -21.36 0.45 -0.97
CA GLN A 26 -22.41 1.38 -0.54
C GLN A 26 -22.49 2.62 -1.45
N THR A 27 -21.35 3.08 -1.95
CA THR A 27 -21.29 4.18 -2.93
C THR A 27 -21.97 3.76 -4.23
N SER A 28 -21.69 2.56 -4.74
CA SER A 28 -22.37 2.00 -5.93
C SER A 28 -23.88 1.88 -5.73
N GLN A 29 -24.33 1.37 -4.58
CA GLN A 29 -25.76 1.25 -4.28
C GLN A 29 -26.47 2.61 -4.17
N THR A 30 -25.77 3.65 -3.69
CA THR A 30 -26.29 5.02 -3.60
C THR A 30 -26.38 5.70 -4.95
N ALA A 31 -25.56 5.28 -5.94
CA ALA A 31 -25.58 5.84 -7.29
C ALA A 31 -26.94 5.69 -8.01
N LYS A 32 -27.88 4.90 -7.49
CA LYS A 32 -29.29 4.87 -7.92
C LYS A 32 -29.97 6.25 -7.89
N LEU A 33 -29.46 7.20 -7.11
CA LEU A 33 -29.90 8.61 -7.14
C LEU A 33 -29.70 9.28 -8.51
N ILE A 34 -28.80 8.78 -9.36
CA ILE A 34 -28.60 9.25 -10.74
C ILE A 34 -29.90 9.15 -11.54
N GLN A 35 -30.65 8.05 -11.41
CA GLN A 35 -31.96 7.90 -12.04
C GLN A 35 -32.94 8.99 -11.58
N ALA A 36 -32.99 9.25 -10.28
CA ALA A 36 -33.91 10.23 -9.71
C ALA A 36 -33.60 11.66 -10.17
N TYR A 37 -32.31 11.96 -10.37
CA TYR A 37 -31.86 13.29 -10.78
C TYR A 37 -31.94 13.51 -12.30
N TYR A 38 -31.51 12.53 -13.10
CA TYR A 38 -31.41 12.66 -14.56
C TYR A 38 -32.58 12.04 -15.33
N GLY A 39 -33.44 11.25 -14.67
CA GLY A 39 -34.57 10.55 -15.30
C GLY A 39 -34.16 9.41 -16.23
N GLN A 40 -32.89 8.98 -16.21
CA GLN A 40 -32.33 7.97 -17.10
C GLN A 40 -31.57 6.89 -16.33
N GLU A 41 -31.76 5.63 -16.71
CA GLU A 41 -31.11 4.50 -16.05
C GLU A 41 -29.61 4.51 -16.36
N VAL A 42 -28.82 4.04 -15.40
CA VAL A 42 -27.37 3.87 -15.59
C VAL A 42 -27.15 2.81 -16.64
N ALA A 43 -26.60 3.21 -17.80
CA ALA A 43 -26.30 2.29 -18.88
C ALA A 43 -25.07 1.43 -18.58
N TYR A 44 -24.06 2.03 -17.93
CA TYR A 44 -22.84 1.37 -17.50
C TYR A 44 -22.28 2.06 -16.24
N SER A 45 -21.65 1.29 -15.36
CA SER A 45 -20.97 1.71 -14.14
C SER A 45 -19.49 1.33 -14.19
N TYR A 46 -18.60 2.25 -13.83
CA TYR A 46 -17.15 2.04 -13.87
C TYR A 46 -16.47 2.39 -12.55
N PHE A 47 -15.50 1.58 -12.15
CA PHE A 47 -14.59 1.88 -11.04
C PHE A 47 -13.15 1.98 -11.53
N ASN A 48 -12.44 3.02 -11.08
CA ASN A 48 -11.04 3.23 -11.40
C ASN A 48 -10.28 3.59 -10.12
N GLY A 49 -9.39 2.70 -9.68
CA GLY A 49 -8.63 2.86 -8.46
C GLY A 49 -7.15 2.51 -8.65
N CYS A 50 -6.29 3.15 -7.86
CA CYS A 50 -4.85 2.89 -7.83
C CYS A 50 -4.37 2.68 -6.39
N SER A 51 -3.32 1.88 -6.17
CA SER A 51 -2.81 1.55 -4.84
C SER A 51 -3.86 0.81 -3.98
N ASP A 52 -4.26 1.35 -2.83
CA ASP A 52 -5.37 0.80 -2.05
C ASP A 52 -6.69 0.84 -2.84
N GLY A 53 -6.92 1.88 -3.64
CA GLY A 53 -8.04 1.92 -4.58
C GLY A 53 -7.96 0.80 -5.63
N GLY A 54 -6.75 0.35 -5.99
CA GLY A 54 -6.58 -0.82 -6.85
C GLY A 54 -6.97 -2.13 -6.15
N ARG A 55 -6.69 -2.24 -4.84
CA ARG A 55 -7.18 -3.35 -4.01
C ARG A 55 -8.70 -3.31 -3.91
N GLU A 56 -9.29 -2.15 -3.60
CA GLU A 56 -10.75 -1.95 -3.55
C GLU A 56 -11.40 -2.33 -4.89
N ALA A 57 -10.79 -1.93 -6.01
CA ALA A 57 -11.24 -2.28 -7.35
C ALA A 57 -11.32 -3.81 -7.56
N VAL A 58 -10.27 -4.54 -7.18
CA VAL A 58 -10.28 -6.01 -7.28
C VAL A 58 -11.26 -6.62 -6.26
N MET A 59 -11.39 -6.03 -5.08
CA MET A 59 -12.32 -6.47 -4.05
C MET A 59 -13.78 -6.35 -4.49
N GLU A 60 -14.15 -5.29 -5.22
CA GLU A 60 -15.47 -5.13 -5.85
C GLU A 60 -15.72 -6.26 -6.87
N ALA A 61 -14.75 -6.58 -7.72
CA ALA A 61 -14.89 -7.69 -8.66
C ALA A 61 -15.12 -9.04 -7.95
N ILE A 62 -14.43 -9.28 -6.83
CA ILE A 62 -14.53 -10.53 -6.06
C ILE A 62 -15.85 -10.61 -5.28
N ARG A 63 -16.24 -9.54 -4.59
CA ARG A 63 -17.31 -9.56 -3.57
C ARG A 63 -18.65 -9.01 -4.06
N TYR A 64 -18.61 -8.07 -5.00
CA TYR A 64 -19.76 -7.30 -5.47
C TYR A 64 -19.81 -7.28 -7.00
N PRO A 65 -19.93 -8.46 -7.64
CA PRO A 65 -19.72 -8.63 -9.08
C PRO A 65 -20.70 -7.84 -9.97
N ASN A 66 -21.76 -7.26 -9.41
CA ASN A 66 -22.80 -6.52 -10.12
C ASN A 66 -22.71 -4.99 -9.90
N ASP A 67 -21.73 -4.50 -9.14
CA ASP A 67 -21.64 -3.08 -8.81
C ASP A 67 -21.05 -2.24 -9.96
N PHE A 68 -20.21 -2.86 -10.79
CA PHE A 68 -19.52 -2.21 -11.91
C PHE A 68 -19.45 -3.13 -13.13
N ASP A 69 -19.66 -2.57 -14.31
CA ASP A 69 -19.49 -3.27 -15.60
C ASP A 69 -18.02 -3.30 -16.02
N GLY A 70 -17.25 -2.27 -15.64
CA GLY A 70 -15.84 -2.12 -15.97
C GLY A 70 -15.01 -1.63 -14.80
N ILE A 71 -13.88 -2.30 -14.55
CA ILE A 71 -12.96 -1.99 -13.45
C ILE A 71 -11.55 -1.79 -14.00
N ILE A 72 -10.90 -0.72 -13.57
CA ILE A 72 -9.47 -0.46 -13.79
C ILE A 72 -8.78 -0.44 -12.42
N ALA A 73 -7.86 -1.39 -12.22
CA ALA A 73 -7.11 -1.56 -10.98
C ALA A 73 -5.61 -1.33 -11.25
N GLY A 74 -5.13 -0.15 -10.84
CA GLY A 74 -3.73 0.25 -10.94
C GLY A 74 -2.94 -0.07 -9.67
N ALA A 75 -1.72 -0.59 -9.83
CA ALA A 75 -0.82 -0.93 -8.73
C ALA A 75 -1.54 -1.51 -7.49
N PRO A 76 -2.35 -2.56 -7.63
CA PRO A 76 -3.32 -2.93 -6.61
C PRO A 76 -2.62 -3.55 -5.38
N ALA A 77 -2.94 -3.05 -4.19
CA ALA A 77 -2.45 -3.58 -2.91
C ALA A 77 -3.16 -4.89 -2.49
N MET A 78 -3.23 -5.88 -3.38
CA MET A 78 -4.08 -7.08 -3.22
C MET A 78 -3.70 -7.92 -1.99
N LEU A 79 -2.41 -8.08 -1.73
CA LEU A 79 -1.88 -8.75 -0.53
C LEU A 79 -1.74 -7.74 0.62
N PHE A 80 -2.83 -7.04 0.96
CA PHE A 80 -2.81 -5.90 1.88
C PHE A 80 -2.11 -6.19 3.21
N THR A 81 -2.44 -7.32 3.83
CA THR A 81 -1.87 -7.73 5.12
C THR A 81 -0.35 -7.89 5.03
N PHE A 82 0.15 -8.73 4.11
CA PHE A 82 1.58 -8.99 3.95
C PHE A 82 2.34 -7.76 3.46
N GLN A 83 1.77 -7.01 2.52
CA GLN A 83 2.37 -5.79 1.99
C GLN A 83 2.57 -4.74 3.09
N ASN A 84 1.52 -4.43 3.85
CA ASN A 84 1.60 -3.38 4.86
C ASN A 84 2.28 -3.80 6.16
N SER A 85 2.45 -5.11 6.42
CA SER A 85 3.21 -5.61 7.57
C SER A 85 4.65 -5.96 7.19
N PHE A 86 4.86 -7.05 6.43
CA PHE A 86 6.18 -7.55 6.10
C PHE A 86 6.93 -6.64 5.14
N HIS A 87 6.33 -6.23 4.02
CA HIS A 87 7.07 -5.45 3.03
C HIS A 87 7.37 -4.03 3.54
N HIS A 88 6.34 -3.27 3.93
CA HIS A 88 6.53 -1.91 4.43
C HIS A 88 7.23 -1.88 5.80
N GLY A 89 6.92 -2.83 6.69
CA GLY A 89 7.60 -2.94 7.98
C GLY A 89 9.08 -3.24 7.81
N TRP A 90 9.44 -4.16 6.89
CA TRP A 90 10.84 -4.47 6.59
C TRP A 90 11.58 -3.26 6.03
N LEU A 91 11.00 -2.56 5.04
CA LEU A 91 11.58 -1.32 4.53
C LEU A 91 11.86 -0.35 5.70
N ALA A 92 10.83 -0.11 6.53
CA ALA A 92 10.92 0.80 7.65
C ALA A 92 12.00 0.45 8.70
N VAL A 93 12.25 -0.82 9.01
CA VAL A 93 13.24 -1.23 10.03
C VAL A 93 14.62 -1.57 9.44
N SER A 94 14.69 -1.92 8.16
CA SER A 94 15.95 -2.30 7.50
C SER A 94 16.94 -1.13 7.40
N ASN A 95 16.42 0.10 7.48
CA ASN A 95 17.20 1.33 7.48
C ASN A 95 17.40 1.92 8.89
N THR A 96 17.27 1.14 9.97
CA THR A 96 17.53 1.60 11.36
C THR A 96 18.59 0.77 12.07
N ASP A 97 19.41 1.41 12.90
CA ASP A 97 20.37 0.75 13.79
C ASP A 97 19.71 0.30 15.10
N ASN A 98 20.49 -0.34 15.98
CA ASN A 98 20.01 -0.85 17.27
C ASN A 98 19.53 0.26 18.22
N ASP A 99 19.87 1.52 17.97
CA ASP A 99 19.44 2.68 18.74
C ASP A 99 18.22 3.38 18.08
N GLY A 100 17.68 2.81 17.00
CA GLY A 100 16.56 3.36 16.22
C GLY A 100 16.95 4.52 15.31
N ASN A 101 18.24 4.84 15.18
CA ASN A 101 18.71 5.88 14.26
C ASN A 101 18.79 5.33 12.85
N ARG A 102 18.56 6.17 11.84
CA ARG A 102 18.68 5.72 10.45
C ARG A 102 20.13 5.39 10.08
N VAL A 103 20.35 4.21 9.52
CA VAL A 103 21.69 3.74 9.10
C VAL A 103 22.10 4.40 7.79
N VAL A 104 21.19 4.42 6.81
CA VAL A 104 21.43 5.09 5.52
C VAL A 104 20.85 6.50 5.62
N MET A 105 21.69 7.40 6.14
CA MET A 105 21.49 8.85 6.03
C MET A 105 22.38 9.41 4.92
N LEU A 106 22.05 10.60 4.41
CA LEU A 106 22.88 11.34 3.44
C LEU A 106 24.37 11.39 3.80
N ARG A 107 24.69 11.37 5.11
CA ARG A 107 26.06 11.44 5.65
C ARG A 107 26.81 10.09 5.63
N PHE A 108 26.11 8.97 5.62
CA PHE A 108 26.72 7.62 5.58
C PHE A 108 27.21 7.25 4.18
N PHE A 109 26.51 7.73 3.14
CA PHE A 109 26.94 7.58 1.75
C PHE A 109 28.32 8.20 1.49
N THR A 110 28.59 9.37 2.06
CA THR A 110 29.91 10.02 1.96
C THR A 110 31.01 9.22 2.68
N MET A 111 30.64 8.41 3.69
CA MET A 111 31.60 7.65 4.50
C MET A 111 31.98 6.30 3.88
N LEU A 112 31.05 5.63 3.17
CA LEU A 112 31.30 4.44 2.35
C LEU A 112 32.35 4.66 1.24
N LEU A 113 32.64 5.92 0.91
CA LEU A 113 33.69 6.32 -0.03
C LEU A 113 35.13 6.20 0.54
N SER A 114 35.32 6.11 1.85
CA SER A 114 36.62 6.41 2.48
C SER A 114 37.50 5.20 2.85
N LYS A 115 37.04 3.96 2.66
CA LYS A 115 37.86 2.75 2.86
C LYS A 115 37.79 1.78 1.67
N HIS A 116 38.77 1.93 0.77
CA HIS A 116 39.26 0.97 -0.21
C HIS A 116 38.24 0.19 -1.04
N ALA A 117 37.72 0.81 -2.10
CA ALA A 117 37.13 0.11 -3.24
C ALA A 117 38.24 -0.59 -4.05
N SER A 118 38.49 -1.87 -3.77
CA SER A 118 39.31 -2.75 -4.65
C SER A 118 38.57 -4.00 -5.12
N ASN A 119 37.29 -4.18 -4.78
CA ASN A 119 36.45 -5.23 -5.35
C ASN A 119 35.03 -4.71 -5.61
N ASN A 120 34.56 -4.91 -6.85
CA ASN A 120 33.38 -4.29 -7.43
C ASN A 120 32.04 -4.97 -7.05
N SER A 121 31.96 -5.62 -5.87
CA SER A 121 30.74 -6.26 -5.37
C SER A 121 30.27 -5.73 -4.01
N THR A 122 31.00 -4.78 -3.41
CA THR A 122 30.77 -4.35 -2.02
C THR A 122 30.57 -2.83 -1.86
N TYR A 123 30.64 -2.07 -2.96
CA TYR A 123 30.60 -0.61 -2.94
C TYR A 123 29.75 -0.08 -4.10
N LEU A 124 29.00 0.98 -3.85
CA LEU A 124 28.21 1.69 -4.87
C LEU A 124 29.13 2.58 -5.72
N THR A 125 28.86 2.65 -7.02
CA THR A 125 29.51 3.58 -7.94
C THR A 125 29.06 5.02 -7.67
N SER A 126 29.86 6.01 -8.09
CA SER A 126 29.50 7.43 -7.92
C SER A 126 28.15 7.80 -8.54
N ALA A 127 27.76 7.15 -9.64
CA ALA A 127 26.47 7.37 -10.30
C ALA A 127 25.30 6.79 -9.50
N GLU A 128 25.45 5.60 -8.92
CA GLU A 128 24.44 5.00 -8.04
C GLU A 128 24.26 5.80 -6.75
N VAL A 129 25.36 6.33 -6.20
CA VAL A 129 25.33 7.25 -5.05
C VAL A 129 24.54 8.52 -5.39
N GLU A 130 24.78 9.12 -6.55
CA GLU A 130 24.07 10.32 -6.98
C GLU A 130 22.57 10.06 -7.15
N ALA A 131 22.20 8.89 -7.68
CA ALA A 131 20.80 8.50 -7.85
C ALA A 131 20.08 8.33 -6.50
N VAL A 132 20.68 7.62 -5.55
CA VAL A 132 20.11 7.42 -4.20
C VAL A 132 20.06 8.75 -3.41
N THR A 133 21.09 9.59 -3.55
CA THR A 133 21.13 10.93 -2.95
C THR A 133 19.98 11.82 -3.45
N LYS A 134 19.70 11.78 -4.76
CA LYS A 134 18.56 12.51 -5.35
C LYS A 134 17.22 11.97 -4.87
N PHE A 135 17.10 10.65 -4.68
CA PHE A 135 15.89 10.00 -4.18
C PHE A 135 15.53 10.45 -2.76
N TYR A 136 16.48 10.36 -1.82
CA TYR A 136 16.23 10.73 -0.40
C TYR A 136 16.22 12.24 -0.13
N ASN A 137 16.83 13.07 -0.98
CA ASN A 137 16.75 14.53 -0.83
C ASN A 137 15.46 15.12 -1.42
N GLY A 138 14.84 14.44 -2.38
CA GLY A 138 13.75 15.01 -3.18
C GLY A 138 14.22 16.18 -4.07
N PRO A 139 13.33 16.70 -4.93
CA PRO A 139 13.66 17.81 -5.83
C PRO A 139 13.84 19.14 -5.08
N VAL A 140 14.85 19.91 -5.51
CA VAL A 140 15.15 21.27 -5.00
C VAL A 140 14.90 22.29 -6.11
N ASP A 141 14.26 23.41 -5.79
CA ASP A 141 14.10 24.53 -6.71
C ASP A 141 15.47 25.17 -6.98
N ALA A 142 15.92 25.10 -8.23
CA ALA A 142 17.20 25.63 -8.66
C ALA A 142 17.36 27.15 -8.47
N ARG A 143 16.26 27.90 -8.34
CA ARG A 143 16.29 29.37 -8.16
C ARG A 143 16.29 29.78 -6.70
N SER A 144 15.49 29.10 -5.87
CA SER A 144 15.33 29.46 -4.46
C SER A 144 16.17 28.60 -3.50
N GLY A 145 16.73 27.49 -3.98
CA GLY A 145 17.48 26.52 -3.17
C GLY A 145 16.60 25.76 -2.17
N LYS A 146 15.27 25.91 -2.21
CA LYS A 146 14.34 25.24 -1.31
C LYS A 146 13.94 23.88 -1.85
N HIS A 147 13.81 22.90 -0.98
CA HIS A 147 13.18 21.63 -1.34
C HIS A 147 11.73 21.89 -1.78
N LEU A 148 11.38 21.36 -2.94
CA LEU A 148 10.02 21.39 -3.47
C LEU A 148 9.16 20.30 -2.82
N THR A 149 9.77 19.16 -2.49
CA THR A 149 9.25 18.14 -1.59
C THR A 149 10.41 17.40 -0.93
N VAL A 150 10.16 16.76 0.21
CA VAL A 150 11.10 15.84 0.86
C VAL A 150 11.24 14.56 0.01
N GLY A 151 12.42 13.94 0.01
CA GLY A 151 12.54 12.52 -0.34
C GLY A 151 12.20 11.69 0.89
N GLU A 152 11.36 10.66 0.73
CA GLU A 152 10.87 9.87 1.87
C GLU A 152 11.04 8.36 1.66
N GLU A 153 11.26 7.68 2.78
CA GLU A 153 10.94 6.26 2.96
C GLU A 153 9.62 6.17 3.75
N HIS A 154 8.64 5.42 3.24
CA HIS A 154 7.26 5.41 3.73
C HIS A 154 7.09 4.56 5.01
N THR A 155 7.59 5.01 6.15
CA THR A 155 7.60 4.21 7.39
C THR A 155 6.31 4.26 8.22
N ASN A 156 5.43 5.24 7.99
CA ASN A 156 4.28 5.48 8.89
C ASN A 156 3.06 4.58 8.60
N THR A 157 2.91 4.12 7.36
CA THR A 157 1.77 3.28 6.94
C THR A 157 1.82 1.88 7.56
N ALA A 158 3.02 1.31 7.72
CA ALA A 158 3.19 -0.05 8.24
C ALA A 158 2.70 -0.18 9.68
N LEU A 159 3.15 0.72 10.56
CA LEU A 159 2.81 0.67 11.98
C LEU A 159 1.31 0.86 12.20
N ALA A 160 0.69 1.81 11.50
CA ALA A 160 -0.76 2.03 11.57
C ALA A 160 -1.55 0.79 11.10
N ALA A 161 -1.15 0.19 9.97
CA ALA A 161 -1.81 -1.01 9.46
C ALA A 161 -1.67 -2.20 10.42
N ILE A 162 -0.46 -2.45 10.96
CA ILE A 162 -0.19 -3.52 11.93
C ILE A 162 -1.07 -3.34 13.17
N LYS A 163 -1.04 -2.14 13.78
CA LYS A 163 -1.75 -1.85 15.02
C LYS A 163 -3.27 -1.94 14.86
N TYR A 164 -3.83 -1.35 13.81
CA TYR A 164 -5.27 -1.07 13.79
C TYR A 164 -6.07 -1.93 12.80
N LEU A 165 -5.43 -2.50 11.77
CA LEU A 165 -6.13 -3.23 10.70
C LEU A 165 -5.78 -4.72 10.65
N ILE A 166 -4.50 -5.05 10.81
CA ILE A 166 -3.93 -6.37 10.50
C ILE A 166 -3.94 -7.33 11.69
N PHE A 167 -3.53 -6.88 12.89
CA PHE A 167 -3.69 -7.74 14.05
C PHE A 167 -5.15 -7.87 14.45
N GLU A 168 -5.51 -9.08 14.86
CA GLU A 168 -6.87 -9.36 15.30
C GLU A 168 -7.19 -8.66 16.61
N GLU A 169 -6.24 -8.71 17.54
CA GLU A 169 -6.25 -7.99 18.80
C GLU A 169 -5.31 -6.79 18.73
N TYR A 170 -5.76 -5.65 19.27
CA TYR A 170 -4.94 -4.44 19.31
C TYR A 170 -3.71 -4.66 20.21
N PRO A 171 -2.47 -4.50 19.70
CA PRO A 171 -1.28 -4.80 20.48
C PRO A 171 -0.94 -3.74 21.54
N GLY A 172 -1.70 -2.64 21.59
CA GLY A 172 -1.53 -1.56 22.56
C GLY A 172 -0.77 -0.35 22.00
N ASP A 173 -0.87 0.77 22.73
CA ASP A 173 -0.33 2.06 22.28
C ASP A 173 1.19 2.06 22.16
N ASN A 174 1.86 1.30 23.05
CA ASN A 174 3.31 1.19 23.13
C ASN A 174 3.92 0.25 22.08
N TYR A 175 3.11 -0.41 21.25
CA TYR A 175 3.61 -1.28 20.19
C TYR A 175 4.33 -0.47 19.11
N THR A 176 5.54 -0.88 18.77
CA THR A 176 6.41 -0.28 17.76
C THR A 176 6.78 -1.29 16.68
N LEU A 177 7.36 -0.83 15.58
CA LEU A 177 7.86 -1.74 14.53
C LEU A 177 9.00 -2.64 15.01
N ASN A 178 9.72 -2.28 16.08
CA ASN A 178 10.76 -3.13 16.67
C ASN A 178 10.18 -4.34 17.41
N ASP A 179 8.89 -4.29 17.78
CA ASP A 179 8.17 -5.39 18.41
C ASP A 179 7.57 -6.37 17.37
N PHE A 180 7.67 -6.06 16.07
CA PHE A 180 7.15 -6.90 14.99
C PHE A 180 8.12 -8.03 14.66
N ASP A 181 7.69 -9.26 14.88
CA ASP A 181 8.46 -10.45 14.57
C ASP A 181 8.30 -10.84 13.09
N PHE A 182 9.38 -10.73 12.31
CA PHE A 182 9.42 -11.12 10.90
C PHE A 182 9.65 -12.64 10.77
N SER A 183 8.68 -13.43 11.21
CA SER A 183 8.71 -14.89 11.23
C SER A 183 7.50 -15.52 10.55
N ASP A 184 7.63 -16.79 10.16
CA ASP A 184 6.51 -17.58 9.62
C ASP A 184 5.34 -17.69 10.61
N SER A 185 5.62 -17.75 11.91
CA SER A 185 4.57 -17.76 12.94
C SER A 185 3.74 -16.47 12.96
N THR A 186 4.35 -15.32 12.64
CA THR A 186 3.59 -14.07 12.49
C THR A 186 2.75 -14.11 11.23
N ILE A 187 3.24 -14.66 10.11
CA ILE A 187 2.42 -14.86 8.90
C ILE A 187 1.18 -15.70 9.23
N ASP A 188 1.34 -16.78 9.99
CA ASP A 188 0.22 -17.63 10.41
C ASP A 188 -0.78 -16.89 11.30
N LEU A 189 -0.32 -16.00 12.19
CA LEU A 189 -1.18 -15.14 13.00
C LEU A 189 -2.01 -14.17 12.14
N LEU A 190 -1.43 -13.64 11.06
CA LEU A 190 -2.12 -12.71 10.17
C LEU A 190 -3.21 -13.36 9.32
N ARG A 191 -3.27 -14.70 9.27
CA ARG A 191 -4.19 -15.42 8.40
C ARG A 191 -5.66 -15.13 8.67
N SER A 192 -6.02 -14.79 9.91
CA SER A 192 -7.40 -14.47 10.25
C SER A 192 -7.91 -13.20 9.57
N ARG A 193 -7.01 -12.31 9.10
CA ARG A 193 -7.38 -11.07 8.40
C ARG A 193 -7.28 -11.12 6.88
N HIS A 194 -6.64 -12.14 6.30
CA HIS A 194 -6.63 -12.31 4.84
C HIS A 194 -8.03 -12.25 4.22
N PRO A 195 -9.05 -12.96 4.72
CA PRO A 195 -10.37 -12.94 4.09
C PRO A 195 -10.97 -11.54 4.07
N LEU A 196 -10.68 -10.70 5.07
CA LEU A 196 -11.26 -9.36 5.15
C LEU A 196 -10.53 -8.37 4.24
N LEU A 197 -9.21 -8.32 4.32
CA LEU A 197 -8.41 -7.23 3.75
C LEU A 197 -7.79 -7.57 2.40
N ASP A 198 -7.50 -8.83 2.12
CA ASP A 198 -6.76 -9.21 0.92
C ASP A 198 -7.69 -9.50 -0.26
N ALA A 199 -7.37 -8.92 -1.41
CA ALA A 199 -8.12 -9.06 -2.66
C ALA A 199 -7.42 -10.07 -3.60
N VAL A 200 -7.22 -11.30 -3.12
CA VAL A 200 -6.35 -12.31 -3.76
C VAL A 200 -7.09 -13.52 -4.33
N SER A 201 -8.43 -13.53 -4.27
CA SER A 201 -9.20 -14.59 -4.94
C SER A 201 -9.00 -14.52 -6.45
N SER A 202 -8.61 -15.64 -7.05
CA SER A 202 -8.55 -15.78 -8.51
C SER A 202 -9.88 -16.21 -9.14
N ASP A 203 -10.88 -16.57 -8.31
CA ASP A 203 -12.23 -16.86 -8.80
C ASP A 203 -12.99 -15.55 -9.02
N LEU A 204 -13.08 -15.15 -10.30
CA LEU A 204 -13.87 -14.03 -10.80
C LEU A 204 -15.06 -14.52 -11.64
N SER A 205 -15.51 -15.76 -11.44
CA SER A 205 -16.55 -16.37 -12.27
C SER A 205 -17.88 -15.60 -12.21
N GLU A 206 -18.27 -15.11 -11.03
CA GLU A 206 -19.49 -14.30 -10.89
C GLU A 206 -19.37 -12.93 -11.57
N PHE A 207 -18.21 -12.26 -11.46
CA PHE A 207 -17.95 -11.00 -12.18
C PHE A 207 -17.98 -11.21 -13.71
N HIS A 208 -17.39 -12.31 -14.18
CA HIS A 208 -17.45 -12.68 -15.59
C HIS A 208 -18.87 -12.98 -16.06
N LYS A 209 -19.65 -13.76 -15.28
CA LYS A 209 -21.07 -14.06 -15.58
C LYS A 209 -21.93 -12.81 -15.62
N ALA A 210 -21.66 -11.83 -14.76
CA ALA A 210 -22.32 -10.53 -14.77
C ALA A 210 -21.96 -9.67 -15.99
N GLY A 211 -20.99 -10.09 -16.82
CA GLY A 211 -20.54 -9.35 -18.00
C GLY A 211 -19.36 -8.41 -17.74
N GLY A 212 -18.83 -8.39 -16.52
CA GLY A 212 -17.75 -7.52 -16.06
C GLY A 212 -16.46 -7.62 -16.89
N LYS A 213 -15.70 -6.51 -16.91
CA LYS A 213 -14.38 -6.40 -17.55
C LYS A 213 -13.40 -5.77 -16.57
N LEU A 214 -12.23 -6.40 -16.38
CA LEU A 214 -11.18 -5.95 -15.47
C LEU A 214 -9.89 -5.66 -16.26
N ILE A 215 -9.31 -4.47 -16.05
CA ILE A 215 -7.98 -4.09 -16.53
C ILE A 215 -7.08 -3.91 -15.31
N LEU A 216 -5.99 -4.69 -15.25
CA LEU A 216 -4.92 -4.54 -14.26
C LEU A 216 -3.71 -3.87 -14.91
N TRP A 217 -3.09 -2.92 -14.22
CA TRP A 217 -1.82 -2.34 -14.65
C TRP A 217 -0.92 -2.03 -13.45
N HIS A 218 0.40 -2.09 -13.65
CA HIS A 218 1.37 -1.82 -12.60
C HIS A 218 2.65 -1.22 -13.19
N GLY A 219 3.21 -0.18 -12.55
CA GLY A 219 4.50 0.37 -12.91
C GLY A 219 5.66 -0.56 -12.52
N TRP A 220 6.59 -0.83 -13.43
CA TRP A 220 7.75 -1.71 -13.16
C TRP A 220 8.74 -1.18 -12.11
N ALA A 221 8.71 0.14 -11.86
CA ALA A 221 9.58 0.82 -10.91
C ALA A 221 8.79 1.35 -9.69
N ASP A 222 7.66 0.72 -9.35
CA ASP A 222 6.88 1.10 -8.16
C ASP A 222 7.67 0.77 -6.88
N PRO A 223 8.02 1.78 -6.06
CA PRO A 223 8.81 1.59 -4.84
C PRO A 223 7.96 1.22 -3.62
N HIS A 224 6.63 1.27 -3.74
CA HIS A 224 5.70 1.10 -2.63
C HIS A 224 5.00 -0.26 -2.72
N ILE A 225 4.58 -0.66 -3.92
CA ILE A 225 3.90 -1.92 -4.15
C ILE A 225 4.72 -2.68 -5.17
N SER A 226 5.16 -3.89 -4.84
CA SER A 226 5.95 -4.65 -5.81
C SER A 226 5.08 -5.06 -7.00
N PRO A 227 5.47 -4.78 -8.26
CA PRO A 227 4.73 -5.26 -9.44
C PRO A 227 4.65 -6.79 -9.51
N ARG A 228 5.52 -7.50 -8.78
CA ARG A 228 5.46 -8.96 -8.64
C ARG A 228 4.16 -9.43 -8.00
N THR A 229 3.56 -8.68 -7.08
CA THR A 229 2.28 -9.06 -6.44
C THR A 229 1.09 -9.01 -7.40
N THR A 230 1.23 -8.33 -8.55
CA THR A 230 0.21 -8.29 -9.59
C THR A 230 0.37 -9.41 -10.63
N ILE A 231 1.56 -9.99 -10.76
CA ILE A 231 1.87 -11.00 -11.78
C ILE A 231 1.87 -12.43 -11.20
N ALA A 232 2.21 -12.57 -9.92
CA ALA A 232 2.40 -13.85 -9.24
C ALA A 232 1.09 -14.54 -8.83
#